data_AF-A0A6A7YC68-F1
#
_entry.id   AF-A0A6A7YC68-F1
#
_cell.length_a   1.000
_cell.length_b   1.000
_cell.length_c   1.000
_cell.angle_alpha   90.00
_cell.angle_beta   90.00
_cell.angle_gamma   90.00
#
_symmetry.space_group_name_H-M   'P 1'
#
loop_
_entity.id
_entity.type
_entity.pdbx_description
1 polymer ?
#
loop_
_entity_poly.entity_id
_entity_poly.type
_entity_poly.pdbx_seq_one_letter_code
_entity_poly.pdbx_strand_id
1 'polypeptide(L)'
;MSGTGKDDAREKALDEAVEETFPASDPVAFGHSEHAGTPPGHAGAAAFGDGAAEAVRDRPDLQRFELTVDGHVAIAAYRLEGDRIVLTHTEVPEALAGRGVGTRLATGVFDILRARGAVVVPRCPFMATFVARHPDYADLVAS
;
A
#
# COMPACT_ATOMS: atom_id res chain seq x y z
N MET A 1 -46.67 -39.72 -14.73
CA MET A 1 -45.27 -40.19 -14.65
C MET A 1 -44.42 -38.97 -14.43
N SER A 2 -43.68 -38.94 -13.30
CA SER A 2 -42.48 -38.15 -12.98
C SER A 2 -42.50 -36.63 -13.26
N GLY A 3 -42.20 -35.72 -12.34
CA GLY A 3 -41.56 -35.80 -11.03
C GLY A 3 -40.91 -34.44 -10.74
N THR A 4 -41.06 -33.99 -9.49
CA THR A 4 -40.17 -33.11 -8.71
C THR A 4 -39.96 -31.66 -9.16
N GLY A 5 -40.31 -30.75 -8.24
CA GLY A 5 -40.09 -29.31 -8.32
C GLY A 5 -38.63 -28.88 -8.24
N LYS A 6 -38.42 -27.60 -8.56
CA LYS A 6 -37.20 -26.88 -8.25
C LYS A 6 -37.54 -25.40 -8.09
N ASP A 7 -37.35 -24.95 -6.86
CA ASP A 7 -37.39 -23.58 -6.40
C ASP A 7 -36.14 -22.79 -6.86
N ASP A 8 -36.23 -21.47 -6.70
CA ASP A 8 -35.16 -20.47 -6.61
C ASP A 8 -34.55 -19.82 -7.88
N ALA A 9 -35.10 -18.62 -8.16
CA ALA A 9 -34.43 -17.31 -8.12
C ALA A 9 -33.51 -16.79 -9.26
N ARG A 10 -33.78 -15.50 -9.57
CA ARG A 10 -32.86 -14.41 -9.97
C ARG A 10 -32.86 -13.90 -11.42
N GLU A 11 -33.95 -13.19 -11.74
CA GLU A 11 -34.06 -11.76 -12.10
C GLU A 11 -32.94 -11.08 -12.92
N LYS A 12 -33.36 -10.52 -14.07
CA LYS A 12 -32.63 -9.57 -14.92
C LYS A 12 -33.55 -8.46 -15.44
N ALA A 13 -33.00 -7.24 -15.45
CA ALA A 13 -33.44 -6.01 -16.13
C ALA A 13 -34.67 -5.31 -15.53
N LEU A 14 -34.52 -4.14 -14.86
CA LEU A 14 -34.33 -2.76 -15.34
C LEU A 14 -35.70 -2.04 -15.38
N ASP A 15 -35.66 -0.76 -14.97
CA ASP A 15 -36.70 0.28 -15.00
C ASP A 15 -37.51 0.48 -13.72
N GLU A 16 -37.75 1.77 -13.40
CA GLU A 16 -38.59 2.32 -12.31
C GLU A 16 -37.92 2.65 -10.95
N ALA A 17 -37.17 3.76 -10.89
CA ALA A 17 -37.11 4.65 -9.71
C ALA A 17 -36.43 5.99 -10.07
N VAL A 18 -37.05 6.73 -10.99
CA VAL A 18 -36.90 8.19 -11.10
C VAL A 18 -38.20 8.79 -10.56
N GLU A 19 -38.07 9.88 -9.80
CA GLU A 19 -39.12 10.73 -9.23
C GLU A 19 -39.51 10.49 -7.76
N GLU A 20 -38.66 10.95 -6.84
CA GLU A 20 -39.12 11.59 -5.59
C GLU A 20 -38.28 12.88 -5.40
N THR A 21 -38.75 13.95 -6.04
CA THR A 21 -38.91 15.32 -5.52
C THR A 21 -37.93 15.88 -4.46
N PHE A 22 -37.09 16.82 -4.93
CA PHE A 22 -36.72 18.18 -4.40
C PHE A 22 -36.56 18.42 -2.87
N PRO A 23 -35.64 19.28 -2.37
CA PRO A 23 -35.27 20.57 -3.00
C PRO A 23 -33.79 21.02 -2.83
N ALA A 24 -33.25 21.75 -3.80
CA ALA A 24 -32.14 22.66 -3.54
C ALA A 24 -32.39 23.96 -4.31
N SER A 25 -33.10 24.87 -3.64
CA SER A 25 -32.96 26.30 -3.89
C SER A 25 -31.60 26.74 -3.34
N ASP A 26 -30.83 27.44 -4.16
CA ASP A 26 -29.56 28.09 -3.80
C ASP A 26 -29.61 28.85 -2.46
N PRO A 27 -28.46 28.93 -1.77
CA PRO A 27 -27.85 30.25 -1.77
C PRO A 27 -26.39 30.27 -2.25
N VAL A 28 -26.11 31.31 -3.03
CA VAL A 28 -24.80 31.92 -3.29
C VAL A 28 -24.02 32.11 -1.98
N ALA A 29 -22.76 31.66 -1.95
CA ALA A 29 -21.77 32.21 -1.04
C ALA A 29 -20.43 32.41 -1.77
N PHE A 30 -20.18 33.68 -2.10
CA PHE A 30 -18.88 34.23 -2.42
C PHE A 30 -17.88 33.96 -1.30
N GLY A 31 -16.62 33.75 -1.69
CA GLY A 31 -15.54 33.36 -0.79
C GLY A 31 -15.15 34.40 0.25
N HIS A 32 -14.33 33.93 1.20
CA HIS A 32 -13.31 34.75 1.85
C HIS A 32 -12.16 33.86 2.33
N SER A 33 -10.96 34.37 2.08
CA SER A 33 -9.66 33.87 2.48
C SER A 33 -9.46 33.80 4.00
N GLU A 34 -8.64 32.83 4.41
CA GLU A 34 -7.75 32.81 5.59
C GLU A 34 -8.39 32.78 7.01
N HIS A 35 -8.00 31.86 7.89
CA HIS A 35 -6.78 31.93 8.71
C HIS A 35 -6.76 30.81 9.80
N ALA A 36 -5.57 30.21 9.96
CA ALA A 36 -4.98 29.54 11.14
C ALA A 36 -5.84 28.67 12.09
N GLY A 37 -5.49 27.37 12.11
CA GLY A 37 -5.76 26.46 13.21
C GLY A 37 -5.27 25.04 12.91
N THR A 38 -3.95 24.82 12.88
CA THR A 38 -3.37 23.47 12.78
C THR A 38 -3.45 22.78 14.15
N PRO A 39 -4.21 21.69 14.34
CA PRO A 39 -3.87 20.70 15.35
C PRO A 39 -2.68 19.87 14.83
N PRO A 40 -1.69 19.50 15.66
CA PRO A 40 -0.69 18.52 15.25
C PRO A 40 -1.34 17.13 15.29
N GLY A 41 -1.99 16.76 14.19
CA GLY A 41 -2.42 15.40 13.89
C GLY A 41 -1.47 14.83 12.85
N HIS A 42 -0.71 13.80 13.23
CA HIS A 42 0.19 13.09 12.33
C HIS A 42 -0.54 12.44 11.15
N ALA A 43 0.19 12.34 10.04
CA ALA A 43 -0.03 11.50 8.86
C ALA A 43 -1.11 11.99 7.86
N GLY A 44 -0.74 13.02 7.09
CA GLY A 44 -1.36 13.29 5.79
C GLY A 44 -0.92 12.25 4.75
N ALA A 45 -1.73 11.22 4.56
CA ALA A 45 -1.73 10.43 3.33
C ALA A 45 -2.28 11.32 2.20
N ALA A 46 -1.39 11.96 1.45
CA ALA A 46 -1.76 12.62 0.20
C ALA A 46 -1.92 11.56 -0.89
N ALA A 47 -3.17 11.31 -1.26
CA ALA A 47 -3.57 10.47 -2.37
C ALA A 47 -3.14 11.08 -3.72
N PHE A 48 -2.70 10.21 -4.63
CA PHE A 48 -2.79 10.45 -6.07
C PHE A 48 -3.32 9.19 -6.77
N GLY A 49 -4.52 9.30 -7.35
CA GLY A 49 -4.94 8.56 -8.55
C GLY A 49 -5.52 7.15 -8.35
N ASP A 50 -6.76 6.97 -8.81
CA ASP A 50 -7.42 5.70 -9.11
C ASP A 50 -6.68 4.89 -10.19
N GLY A 51 -5.54 4.30 -9.81
CA GLY A 51 -4.79 3.31 -10.56
C GLY A 51 -4.05 2.44 -9.57
N ALA A 52 -4.61 1.26 -9.26
CA ALA A 52 -4.15 0.25 -8.30
C ALA A 52 -2.73 0.50 -7.74
N ALA A 53 -2.66 1.16 -6.58
CA ALA A 53 -1.44 1.67 -5.96
C ALA A 53 -0.30 0.61 -5.92
N GLU A 54 0.75 0.84 -6.71
CA GLU A 54 2.05 0.15 -6.63
C GLU A 54 2.81 0.59 -5.36
N ALA A 55 2.20 0.38 -4.20
CA ALA A 55 2.77 0.70 -2.89
C ALA A 55 3.26 -0.57 -2.20
N VAL A 56 4.36 -0.46 -1.47
CA VAL A 56 4.86 -1.56 -0.63
C VAL A 56 3.89 -1.79 0.52
N ARG A 57 3.48 -3.04 0.72
CA ARG A 57 2.59 -3.47 1.79
C ARG A 57 3.31 -4.40 2.74
N ASP A 58 3.11 -4.21 4.03
CA ASP A 58 3.61 -5.12 5.05
C ASP A 58 2.61 -6.27 5.28
N ARG A 59 3.13 -7.50 5.30
CA ARG A 59 2.39 -8.73 5.61
C ARG A 59 3.02 -9.39 6.84
N PRO A 60 2.73 -8.90 8.06
CA PRO A 60 3.35 -9.42 9.27
C PRO A 60 2.98 -10.88 9.57
N ASP A 61 1.82 -11.33 9.09
CA ASP A 61 1.38 -12.73 9.10
C ASP A 61 2.31 -13.67 8.32
N LEU A 62 3.01 -13.13 7.32
CA LEU A 62 3.91 -13.86 6.44
C LEU A 62 5.38 -13.41 6.58
N GLN A 63 5.63 -12.47 7.50
CA GLN A 63 6.92 -11.83 7.72
C GLN A 63 7.58 -11.37 6.41
N ARG A 64 6.82 -10.71 5.54
CA ARG A 64 7.32 -10.17 4.28
C ARG A 64 6.67 -8.86 3.91
N PHE A 65 7.37 -8.07 3.12
CA PHE A 65 6.80 -6.94 2.40
C PHE A 65 6.53 -7.35 0.96
N GLU A 66 5.45 -6.82 0.39
CA GLU A 66 4.99 -7.14 -0.95
C GLU A 66 4.78 -5.86 -1.76
N LEU A 67 5.25 -5.85 -3.00
CA LEU A 67 5.02 -4.78 -3.95
C LEU A 67 4.44 -5.38 -5.23
N THR A 68 3.21 -4.99 -5.57
CA THR A 68 2.55 -5.44 -6.81
C THR A 68 2.79 -4.42 -7.91
N VAL A 69 3.34 -4.88 -9.04
CA VAL A 69 3.63 -4.08 -10.24
C VAL A 69 3.22 -4.91 -11.46
N ASP A 70 2.43 -4.35 -12.38
CA ASP A 70 2.00 -5.05 -13.61
C ASP A 70 1.45 -6.48 -13.36
N GLY A 71 0.69 -6.67 -12.27
CA GLY A 71 0.14 -7.98 -11.88
C GLY A 71 1.15 -8.99 -11.31
N HIS A 72 2.42 -8.61 -11.15
CA HIS A 72 3.47 -9.43 -10.55
C HIS A 72 3.81 -8.90 -9.15
N VAL A 73 4.18 -9.81 -8.25
CA VAL A 73 4.48 -9.47 -6.85
C VAL A 73 5.97 -9.64 -6.58
N ALA A 74 6.64 -8.56 -6.23
CA ALA A 74 7.98 -8.58 -5.66
C ALA A 74 7.87 -8.67 -4.12
N ILE A 75 8.70 -9.51 -3.51
CA ILE A 75 8.66 -9.77 -2.07
C ILE A 75 10.01 -9.46 -1.40
N ALA A 76 9.94 -8.92 -0.19
CA ALA A 76 11.09 -8.80 0.71
C ALA A 76 10.78 -9.52 2.01
N ALA A 77 11.38 -10.70 2.20
CA ALA A 77 11.20 -11.49 3.40
C ALA A 77 12.05 -10.93 4.55
N TYR A 78 11.47 -10.95 5.73
CA TYR A 78 12.13 -10.51 6.95
C TYR A 78 11.88 -11.49 8.10
N ARG A 79 12.65 -11.33 9.17
CA ARG A 79 12.43 -12.01 10.44
C ARG A 79 12.47 -10.98 11.56
N LEU A 80 11.62 -11.17 12.57
CA LEU A 80 11.71 -10.42 13.82
C LEU A 80 12.70 -11.12 14.75
N GLU A 81 13.75 -10.43 15.15
CA GLU A 81 14.73 -10.87 16.15
C GLU A 81 14.73 -9.88 17.32
N GLY A 82 13.88 -10.14 18.32
CA GLY A 82 13.60 -9.18 19.39
C GLY A 82 13.00 -7.89 18.81
N ASP A 83 13.64 -6.76 19.10
CA ASP A 83 13.24 -5.44 18.60
C ASP A 83 13.83 -5.10 17.20
N ARG A 84 14.45 -6.08 16.53
CA ARG A 84 15.12 -5.89 15.23
C ARG A 84 14.38 -6.61 14.10
N ILE A 85 14.39 -6.01 12.93
CA ILE A 85 13.87 -6.57 11.68
C ILE A 85 15.04 -6.97 10.79
N VAL A 86 15.21 -8.27 10.61
CA VAL A 86 16.28 -8.84 9.79
C VAL A 86 15.75 -9.10 8.39
N LEU A 87 16.22 -8.32 7.41
CA LEU A 87 15.87 -8.55 6.00
C LEU A 87 16.69 -9.72 5.47
N THR A 88 16.06 -10.87 5.32
CA THR A 88 16.74 -12.14 5.00
C THR A 88 16.85 -12.37 3.50
N HIS A 89 15.83 -12.00 2.74
CA HIS A 89 15.76 -12.28 1.32
C HIS A 89 14.90 -11.27 0.57
N THR A 90 15.20 -11.08 -0.71
CA THR A 90 14.40 -10.25 -1.62
C THR A 90 14.27 -10.98 -2.93
N GLU A 91 13.04 -11.19 -3.37
CA GLU A 91 12.72 -11.89 -4.60
C GLU A 91 11.90 -10.95 -5.48
N VAL A 92 12.43 -10.70 -6.68
CA VAL A 92 11.77 -9.89 -7.70
C VAL A 92 11.56 -10.80 -8.90
N PRO A 93 10.31 -10.97 -9.37
CA PRO A 93 10.04 -11.76 -10.57
C PRO A 93 10.88 -11.28 -11.75
N GLU A 94 11.37 -12.21 -12.58
CA GLU A 94 12.18 -11.88 -13.76
C GLU A 94 11.44 -10.93 -14.72
N ALA A 95 10.11 -11.08 -14.81
CA ALA A 95 9.24 -10.18 -15.56
C ALA A 95 9.36 -8.70 -15.13
N LEU A 96 9.76 -8.45 -13.88
CA LEU A 96 9.97 -7.13 -13.29
C LEU A 96 11.46 -6.75 -13.15
N ALA A 97 12.37 -7.68 -13.46
CA ALA A 97 13.80 -7.43 -13.42
C ALA A 97 14.21 -6.37 -14.46
N GLY A 98 15.28 -5.62 -14.17
CA GLY A 98 15.75 -4.53 -15.03
C GLY A 98 14.87 -3.28 -15.05
N ARG A 99 13.69 -3.28 -14.40
CA ARG A 99 12.79 -2.12 -14.31
C ARG A 99 12.92 -1.31 -13.00
N GLY A 100 13.95 -1.59 -12.21
CA GLY A 100 14.19 -0.90 -10.93
C GLY A 100 13.19 -1.26 -9.82
N VAL A 101 12.37 -2.31 -9.99
CA VAL A 101 11.35 -2.70 -9.00
C VAL A 101 11.98 -3.11 -7.66
N GLY A 102 13.13 -3.81 -7.68
CA GLY A 102 13.85 -4.15 -6.44
C GLY A 102 14.25 -2.92 -5.64
N THR A 103 14.69 -1.85 -6.31
CA THR A 103 15.03 -0.56 -5.69
C THR A 103 13.78 0.11 -5.13
N ARG A 104 12.66 0.11 -5.86
CA ARG A 104 11.37 0.64 -5.38
C ARG A 104 10.88 -0.12 -4.14
N LEU A 105 10.97 -1.45 -4.17
CA LEU A 105 10.62 -2.31 -3.04
C LEU A 105 11.51 -2.00 -1.84
N ALA A 106 12.84 -1.99 -2.01
CA ALA A 106 13.76 -1.67 -0.92
C ALA A 106 13.47 -0.29 -0.33
N THR A 107 13.32 0.73 -1.17
CA THR A 107 12.99 2.09 -0.73
C THR A 107 11.73 2.09 0.14
N GLY A 108 10.63 1.53 -0.35
CA GLY A 108 9.38 1.49 0.42
C GLY A 108 9.47 0.64 1.69
N VAL A 109 10.25 -0.45 1.69
CA VAL A 109 10.52 -1.23 2.90
C VAL A 109 11.25 -0.38 3.93
N PHE A 110 12.34 0.28 3.55
CA PHE A 110 13.11 1.12 4.47
C PHE A 110 12.31 2.34 4.95
N ASP A 111 11.49 2.97 4.11
CA ASP A 111 10.56 4.04 4.52
C ASP A 111 9.56 3.58 5.59
N ILE A 112 8.94 2.41 5.40
CA ILE A 112 8.02 1.83 6.38
C ILE A 112 8.74 1.56 7.70
N LEU A 113 9.94 0.99 7.63
CA LEU A 113 10.75 0.68 8.81
C LEU A 113 11.22 1.95 9.53
N ARG A 114 11.56 3.00 8.77
CA ARG A 114 11.89 4.34 9.28
C ARG A 114 10.72 4.94 10.04
N ALA A 115 9.54 4.93 9.45
CA ALA A 115 8.32 5.45 10.06
C ALA A 115 7.96 4.70 11.35
N ARG A 116 8.32 3.42 11.45
CA ARG A 116 8.16 2.59 12.65
C ARG A 116 9.24 2.79 13.70
N GLY A 117 10.36 3.46 13.37
CA GLY A 117 11.54 3.53 14.22
C GLY A 117 12.17 2.17 14.49
N ALA A 118 12.03 1.22 13.55
CA ALA A 118 12.54 -0.13 13.72
C ALA A 118 14.02 -0.23 13.37
N VAL A 119 14.75 -1.07 14.11
CA VAL A 119 16.15 -1.39 13.82
C VAL A 119 16.21 -2.47 12.75
N VAL A 120 16.93 -2.21 11.66
CA VAL A 120 16.99 -3.07 10.48
C VAL A 120 18.35 -3.75 10.39
N VAL A 121 18.37 -5.05 10.11
CA VAL A 121 19.59 -5.83 9.86
C VAL A 121 19.52 -6.40 8.44
N PRO A 122 20.18 -5.76 7.44
CA PRO A 122 20.16 -6.23 6.06
C PRO A 122 21.11 -7.41 5.87
N ARG A 123 20.60 -8.64 6.05
CA ARG A 123 21.36 -9.88 5.78
C ARG A 123 21.39 -10.23 4.30
N CYS A 124 20.37 -9.83 3.55
CA CYS A 124 20.34 -9.99 2.11
C CYS A 124 21.42 -9.09 1.45
N PRO A 125 22.27 -9.63 0.55
CA PRO A 125 23.31 -8.85 -0.12
C PRO A 125 22.75 -7.69 -0.95
N PHE A 126 21.55 -7.84 -1.51
CA PHE A 126 20.85 -6.78 -2.23
C PHE A 126 20.51 -5.60 -1.31
N MET A 127 19.87 -5.87 -0.16
CA MET A 127 19.49 -4.85 0.81
C MET A 127 20.72 -4.18 1.45
N ALA A 128 21.79 -4.94 1.71
CA ALA A 128 23.06 -4.41 2.20
C ALA A 128 23.70 -3.46 1.17
N THR A 129 23.68 -3.83 -0.11
CA THR A 129 24.18 -2.98 -1.20
C THR A 129 23.31 -1.73 -1.39
N PHE A 130 21.99 -1.88 -1.24
CA PHE A 130 21.05 -0.77 -1.33
C PHE A 130 21.34 0.27 -0.25
N VAL A 131 21.43 -0.13 1.03
CA VAL A 131 21.70 0.84 2.11
C VAL A 131 23.08 1.46 2.01
N ALA A 132 24.09 0.74 1.51
CA ALA A 132 25.40 1.31 1.24
C ALA A 132 25.38 2.44 0.20
N ARG A 133 24.40 2.43 -0.72
CA ARG A 133 24.16 3.49 -1.72
C ARG A 133 23.20 4.57 -1.23
N HIS A 134 22.43 4.30 -0.17
CA HIS A 134 21.43 5.18 0.41
C HIS A 134 21.73 5.40 1.90
N PRO A 135 22.76 6.20 2.24
CA PRO A 135 23.18 6.42 3.61
C PRO A 135 22.11 7.13 4.46
N ASP A 136 21.08 7.71 3.85
CA ASP A 136 19.90 8.27 4.52
C ASP A 136 19.13 7.24 5.35
N TYR A 137 19.30 5.94 5.08
CA TYR A 137 18.72 4.84 5.87
C TYR A 137 19.73 4.18 6.82
N ALA A 138 20.98 4.63 6.84
CA ALA A 138 22.02 4.02 7.66
C ALA A 138 21.76 4.19 9.16
N ASP A 139 20.99 5.20 9.56
CA ASP A 139 20.57 5.41 10.97
C ASP A 139 19.66 4.30 11.49
N LEU A 140 18.96 3.59 10.60
CA LEU A 140 18.10 2.47 10.95
C LEU A 140 18.87 1.15 11.00
N VAL A 141 20.05 1.09 10.38
CA VAL A 141 20.78 -0.16 10.21
C VAL A 141 21.64 -0.49 11.42
N ALA A 142 21.41 -1.67 11.99
CA ALA A 142 22.32 -2.28 12.95
C ALA A 142 23.11 -3.42 12.29
N SER A 143 24.39 -3.51 12.65
CA SER A 143 25.33 -4.55 12.23
C SER A 143 25.23 -5.81 13.08
#